data_AF-A0A4R0YPP3-F1
#
_entry.id   AF-A0A4R0YPP3-F1
#
_cell.length_a   1.000
_cell.length_b   1.000
_cell.length_c   1.000
_cell.angle_alpha   90.00
_cell.angle_beta   90.00
_cell.angle_gamma   90.00
#
_symmetry.space_group_name_H-M   'P 1'
#
loop_
_entity.id
_entity.type
_entity.pdbx_description
1 polymer ?
#
loop_
_entity_poly.entity_id
_entity_poly.type
_entity_poly.pdbx_seq_one_letter_code
_entity_poly.pdbx_strand_id
1 'polypeptide(L)'
;MLALLISLAIFIAACASLHAGRSIAARMPQVHLTYEAQKSAQFGIGMMATLMALVLGFMVTSARATFDRANEDVIAVATNLVLADRALSGYGEQAQPMRVQLRHFLDTAASGLEADDKTRGVIFRTPHTNLSLITQLQGNILTLEPHSDAQLWFRGRALQLTTDLAHARVLTSEDGHSSEPVPLLCAIGVWVVLIFIGIGIYSTHNRAVMVVMLFCALAYAGAIFLILELEDPYGGILRVSGEPLLHATAELKL
;
A
#
# COMPACT_ATOMS: atom_id res chain seq x y z
N MET A 1 2.28 -0.57 -12.21
CA MET A 1 1.66 -0.53 -13.57
C MET A 1 0.18 -0.91 -13.59
N LEU A 2 -0.27 -1.94 -12.85
CA LEU A 2 -1.68 -2.36 -12.82
C LEU A 2 -2.63 -1.23 -12.36
N ALA A 3 -2.25 -0.49 -11.31
CA ALA A 3 -3.04 0.63 -10.78
C ALA A 3 -3.33 1.71 -11.85
N LEU A 4 -2.33 2.06 -12.66
CA LEU A 4 -2.50 2.99 -13.79
C LEU A 4 -3.45 2.46 -14.86
N LEU A 5 -3.39 1.17 -15.18
CA LEU A 5 -4.28 0.56 -16.16
C LEU A 5 -5.73 0.56 -15.67
N ILE A 6 -5.95 0.22 -14.39
CA ILE A 6 -7.28 0.20 -13.78
C ILE A 6 -7.86 1.62 -13.71
N SER A 7 -7.08 2.60 -13.24
CA SER A 7 -7.56 3.99 -13.15
C SER A 7 -7.85 4.59 -14.52
N LEU A 8 -7.01 4.30 -15.52
CA LEU A 8 -7.24 4.71 -16.91
C LEU A 8 -8.51 4.05 -17.48
N ALA A 9 -8.72 2.76 -17.22
CA ALA A 9 -9.93 2.05 -17.64
C ALA A 9 -11.19 2.68 -17.03
N ILE A 10 -11.15 3.05 -15.75
CA ILE A 10 -12.27 3.71 -15.07
C ILE A 10 -12.50 5.11 -15.63
N PHE A 11 -11.44 5.88 -15.92
CA PHE A 11 -11.55 7.17 -16.58
C PHE A 11 -12.23 7.06 -17.94
N ILE A 12 -11.78 6.13 -18.79
CA ILE A 12 -12.37 5.88 -20.10
C ILE A 12 -13.83 5.42 -19.95
N ALA A 13 -14.11 4.53 -19.00
CA ALA A 13 -15.46 4.06 -18.73
C ALA A 13 -16.39 5.20 -18.29
N ALA A 14 -15.95 6.11 -17.43
CA ALA A 14 -16.72 7.29 -17.00
C ALA A 14 -16.99 8.25 -18.17
N CYS A 15 -15.99 8.53 -19.01
CA CYS A 15 -16.16 9.34 -20.21
C CYS A 15 -17.11 8.68 -21.23
N ALA A 16 -16.98 7.38 -21.47
CA ALA A 16 -17.85 6.62 -22.36
C ALA A 16 -19.30 6.60 -21.84
N SER A 17 -19.47 6.43 -20.53
CA SER A 17 -20.76 6.47 -19.83
C SER A 17 -21.50 7.78 -20.02
N LEU A 18 -20.78 8.91 -19.97
CA LEU A 18 -21.35 10.23 -20.24
C LEU A 18 -21.89 10.35 -21.67
N HIS A 19 -21.13 9.87 -22.66
CA HIS A 19 -21.55 9.88 -24.07
C HIS A 19 -22.68 8.89 -24.35
N ALA A 20 -22.65 7.72 -23.71
CA ALA A 20 -23.72 6.74 -23.78
C ALA A 20 -25.02 7.30 -23.21
N GLY A 21 -24.97 7.97 -22.04
CA GLY A 21 -26.13 8.65 -21.44
C GLY A 21 -26.76 9.68 -22.37
N ARG A 22 -25.94 10.50 -23.04
CA ARG A 22 -26.42 11.46 -24.05
C ARG A 22 -27.08 10.78 -25.25
N SER A 23 -26.48 9.68 -25.73
CA SER A 23 -27.04 8.90 -26.84
C SER A 23 -28.37 8.24 -26.48
N ILE A 24 -28.53 7.80 -25.23
CA ILE A 24 -29.79 7.29 -24.68
C ILE A 24 -30.83 8.41 -24.62
N ALA A 25 -30.46 9.59 -24.11
CA ALA A 25 -31.35 10.74 -24.06
C ALA A 25 -31.86 11.18 -25.44
N ALA A 26 -30.99 11.15 -26.47
CA ALA A 26 -31.38 11.46 -27.85
C ALA A 26 -32.43 10.50 -28.44
N ARG A 27 -32.57 9.28 -27.89
CA ARG A 27 -33.54 8.27 -28.32
C ARG A 27 -34.81 8.24 -27.47
N MET A 28 -34.87 8.99 -26.37
CA MET A 28 -36.04 8.98 -25.47
C MET A 28 -37.16 9.91 -25.95
N PRO A 29 -38.44 9.46 -25.91
CA PRO A 29 -39.59 10.32 -26.17
C PRO A 29 -39.70 11.46 -25.13
N GLN A 30 -40.11 12.65 -25.57
CA GLN A 30 -40.19 13.86 -24.72
C GLN A 30 -41.03 13.71 -23.44
N VAL A 31 -41.94 12.72 -23.39
CA VAL A 31 -42.80 12.43 -22.23
C VAL A 31 -42.03 11.93 -21.00
N HIS A 32 -40.84 11.34 -21.16
CA HIS A 32 -40.00 10.86 -20.04
C HIS A 32 -38.94 11.88 -19.57
N LEU A 33 -38.85 13.03 -20.25
CA LEU A 33 -37.90 14.12 -19.96
C LEU A 33 -38.60 15.32 -19.30
N THR A 34 -39.73 15.07 -18.62
CA THR A 34 -40.40 16.11 -17.85
C THR A 34 -39.48 16.59 -16.71
N TYR A 35 -39.59 17.88 -16.40
CA TYR A 35 -38.76 18.53 -15.37
C TYR A 35 -38.83 17.81 -14.02
N GLU A 36 -39.99 17.26 -13.67
CA GLU A 36 -40.19 16.50 -12.44
C GLU A 36 -39.44 15.15 -12.43
N ALA A 37 -39.47 14.40 -13.54
CA ALA A 37 -38.72 13.15 -13.68
C ALA A 37 -37.21 13.39 -13.65
N GLN A 38 -36.74 14.46 -14.31
CA GLN A 38 -35.34 14.88 -14.25
C GLN A 38 -34.91 15.23 -12.82
N LYS A 39 -35.71 16.02 -12.09
CA LYS A 39 -35.39 16.37 -10.70
C LYS A 39 -35.34 15.14 -9.79
N SER A 40 -36.30 14.22 -9.94
CA SER A 40 -36.34 12.98 -9.16
C SER A 40 -35.10 12.12 -9.43
N ALA A 41 -34.71 11.97 -10.70
CA ALA A 41 -33.51 11.22 -11.07
C ALA A 41 -32.22 11.90 -10.56
N GLN A 42 -32.11 13.23 -10.65
CA GLN A 42 -30.97 13.98 -10.10
C GLN A 42 -30.84 13.83 -8.59
N PHE A 43 -31.97 13.78 -7.87
CA PHE A 43 -31.96 13.50 -6.43
C PHE A 43 -31.40 12.10 -6.14
N GLY A 44 -31.84 11.08 -6.88
CA GLY A 44 -31.30 9.71 -6.79
C GLY A 44 -29.80 9.64 -7.09
N ILE A 45 -29.35 10.30 -8.15
CA ILE A 45 -27.92 10.38 -8.52
C ILE A 45 -27.12 11.07 -7.41
N GLY A 46 -27.66 12.16 -6.83
CA GLY A 46 -27.04 12.86 -5.71
C GLY A 46 -26.84 11.97 -4.49
N MET A 47 -27.88 11.21 -4.09
CA MET A 47 -27.78 10.23 -3.00
C MET A 47 -26.77 9.12 -3.29
N MET A 48 -26.67 8.68 -4.55
CA MET A 48 -25.68 7.68 -4.96
C MET A 48 -24.26 8.25 -4.85
N ALA A 49 -24.07 9.50 -5.28
CA ALA A 49 -22.78 10.18 -5.23
C ALA A 49 -22.32 10.43 -3.79
N THR A 50 -23.22 10.75 -2.86
CA THR A 50 -22.86 10.91 -1.43
C THR A 50 -22.46 9.58 -0.79
N LEU A 51 -23.20 8.50 -1.06
CA LEU A 51 -22.82 7.17 -0.61
C LEU A 51 -21.44 6.77 -1.16
N MET A 52 -21.23 6.98 -2.45
CA MET A 52 -19.95 6.70 -3.11
C MET A 52 -18.80 7.51 -2.51
N ALA A 53 -19.01 8.81 -2.23
CA ALA A 53 -18.00 9.66 -1.62
C ALA A 53 -17.58 9.16 -0.22
N LEU A 54 -18.53 8.69 0.59
CA LEU A 54 -18.25 8.10 1.90
C LEU A 54 -17.44 6.81 1.77
N VAL A 55 -17.86 5.89 0.91
CA VAL A 55 -17.16 4.62 0.70
C VAL A 55 -15.75 4.86 0.15
N LEU A 56 -15.60 5.77 -0.81
CA LEU A 56 -14.30 6.15 -1.35
C LEU A 56 -13.39 6.74 -0.26
N GLY A 57 -13.94 7.59 0.63
CA GLY A 57 -13.20 8.13 1.77
C GLY A 57 -12.72 7.06 2.76
N PHE A 58 -13.54 6.04 3.01
CA PHE A 58 -13.14 4.89 3.84
C PHE A 58 -12.05 4.06 3.19
N MET A 59 -12.13 3.80 1.88
CA MET A 59 -11.07 3.10 1.14
C MET A 59 -9.76 3.88 1.16
N VAL A 60 -9.77 5.20 0.91
CA VAL A 60 -8.55 6.02 1.01
C VAL A 60 -7.94 5.94 2.41
N THR A 61 -8.76 5.98 3.46
CA THR A 61 -8.29 5.90 4.85
C THR A 61 -7.69 4.53 5.18
N SER A 62 -8.32 3.46 4.70
CA SER A 62 -7.86 2.08 4.87
C SER A 62 -6.55 1.84 4.12
N ALA A 63 -6.48 2.19 2.84
CA ALA A 63 -5.28 2.11 2.02
C ALA A 63 -4.12 2.91 2.62
N ARG A 64 -4.40 4.13 3.12
CA ARG A 64 -3.39 4.92 3.85
C ARG A 64 -2.90 4.21 5.10
N ALA A 65 -3.79 3.61 5.91
CA ALA A 65 -3.38 2.86 7.09
C ALA A 65 -2.47 1.67 6.73
N THR A 66 -2.70 1.00 5.60
CA THR A 66 -1.82 -0.05 5.07
C THR A 66 -0.44 0.50 4.72
N PHE A 67 -0.37 1.64 4.03
CA PHE A 67 0.89 2.30 3.72
C PHE A 67 1.66 2.73 4.97
N ASP A 68 0.96 3.36 5.93
CA ASP A 68 1.55 3.82 7.19
C ASP A 68 2.11 2.64 8.01
N ARG A 69 1.40 1.50 8.09
CA ARG A 69 1.90 0.26 8.72
C ARG A 69 3.15 -0.27 8.02
N ALA A 70 3.16 -0.31 6.69
CA ALA A 70 4.32 -0.77 5.93
C ALA A 70 5.55 0.12 6.19
N ASN A 71 5.34 1.43 6.38
CA ASN A 71 6.40 2.37 6.76
C ASN A 71 6.90 2.14 8.19
N GLU A 72 5.99 1.94 9.15
CA GLU A 72 6.33 1.58 10.52
C GLU A 72 7.12 0.27 10.60
N ASP A 73 6.75 -0.74 9.81
CA ASP A 73 7.47 -2.02 9.71
C ASP A 73 8.92 -1.84 9.24
N VAL A 74 9.16 -1.01 8.22
CA VAL A 74 10.52 -0.72 7.73
C VAL A 74 11.36 -0.05 8.81
N ILE A 75 10.78 0.92 9.54
CA ILE A 75 11.45 1.60 10.65
C ILE A 75 11.75 0.63 11.80
N ALA A 76 10.79 -0.24 12.14
CA ALA A 76 10.95 -1.24 13.20
C ALA A 76 12.04 -2.25 12.86
N VAL A 77 12.10 -2.73 11.61
CA VAL A 77 13.17 -3.62 11.13
C VAL A 77 14.53 -2.93 11.23
N ALA A 78 14.67 -1.70 10.73
CA ALA A 78 15.93 -0.95 10.81
C ALA A 78 16.39 -0.78 12.27
N THR A 79 15.46 -0.36 13.15
CA THR A 79 15.73 -0.13 14.58
C THR A 79 16.16 -1.42 15.28
N ASN A 80 15.43 -2.51 15.09
CA ASN A 80 15.75 -3.79 15.74
C ASN A 80 17.09 -4.35 15.26
N LEU A 81 17.46 -4.15 13.99
CA LEU A 81 18.76 -4.55 13.46
C LEU A 81 19.90 -3.74 14.10
N VAL A 82 19.76 -2.41 14.22
CA VAL A 82 20.76 -1.57 14.91
C VAL A 82 20.90 -1.98 16.38
N LEU A 83 19.78 -2.15 17.09
CA LEU A 83 19.81 -2.53 18.50
C LEU A 83 20.39 -3.94 18.71
N ALA A 84 20.14 -4.87 17.77
CA ALA A 84 20.72 -6.20 17.82
C ALA A 84 22.25 -6.15 17.60
N ASP A 85 22.75 -5.33 16.67
CA ASP A 85 24.19 -5.11 16.50
C ASP A 85 24.82 -4.51 17.77
N ARG A 86 24.15 -3.54 18.40
CA ARG A 86 24.63 -2.94 19.66
C ARG A 86 24.66 -3.94 20.80
N ALA A 87 23.67 -4.82 20.91
CA ALA A 87 23.66 -5.89 21.90
C ALA A 87 24.81 -6.89 21.67
N LEU A 88 25.04 -7.30 20.42
CA LEU A 88 26.15 -8.17 20.04
C LEU A 88 27.50 -7.50 20.26
N SER A 89 27.63 -6.20 19.97
CA SER A 89 28.83 -5.42 20.25
C SER A 89 29.13 -5.34 21.75
N GLY A 90 28.09 -5.23 22.60
CA GLY A 90 28.22 -5.25 24.05
C GLY A 90 28.62 -6.62 24.61
N TYR A 91 28.28 -7.72 23.92
CA TYR A 91 28.69 -9.07 24.29
C TYR A 91 30.22 -9.28 24.16
N GLY A 92 30.84 -8.72 23.12
CA GLY A 92 32.29 -8.76 22.87
C GLY A 92 32.68 -9.51 21.59
N GLU A 93 33.97 -9.81 21.42
CA GLU A 93 34.53 -10.33 20.16
C GLU A 93 33.95 -11.67 19.71
N GLN A 94 33.51 -12.52 20.64
CA GLN A 94 32.84 -13.79 20.32
C GLN A 94 31.57 -13.59 19.47
N ALA A 95 30.94 -12.41 19.54
CA ALA A 95 29.74 -12.10 18.79
C ALA A 95 30.00 -11.53 17.37
N GLN A 96 31.26 -11.29 17.00
CA GLN A 96 31.64 -10.71 15.73
C GLN A 96 31.11 -11.45 14.48
N PRO A 97 31.09 -12.80 14.39
CA PRO A 97 30.52 -13.48 13.22
C PRO A 97 29.02 -13.18 13.04
N MET A 98 28.25 -13.05 14.13
CA MET A 98 26.83 -12.72 14.07
C MET A 98 26.61 -11.27 13.64
N ARG A 99 27.51 -10.34 14.04
CA ARG A 99 27.48 -8.95 13.56
C ARG A 99 27.72 -8.86 12.06
N VAL A 100 28.65 -9.64 11.51
CA VAL A 100 28.89 -9.70 10.06
C VAL A 100 27.66 -10.24 9.34
N GLN A 101 27.03 -11.29 9.86
CA GLN A 101 25.80 -11.85 9.29
C GLN A 101 24.65 -10.82 9.31
N LEU A 102 24.51 -10.06 10.39
CA LEU A 102 23.50 -9.02 10.55
C LEU A 102 23.71 -7.85 9.57
N ARG A 103 24.97 -7.42 9.39
CA ARG A 103 25.34 -6.41 8.39
C ARG A 103 25.02 -6.86 6.97
N HIS A 104 25.36 -8.10 6.62
CA HIS A 104 25.03 -8.66 5.31
C HIS A 104 23.51 -8.70 5.07
N PHE A 105 22.73 -9.08 6.09
CA PHE A 105 21.27 -9.05 6.01
C PHE A 105 20.75 -7.64 5.78
N LEU A 106 21.27 -6.66 6.53
CA LEU A 106 20.87 -5.27 6.41
C LEU A 106 21.26 -4.67 5.05
N ASP A 107 22.46 -4.95 4.54
CA ASP A 107 22.91 -4.54 3.20
C ASP A 107 22.02 -5.15 2.11
N THR A 108 21.62 -6.43 2.27
CA THR A 108 20.68 -7.10 1.36
C THR A 108 19.29 -6.46 1.44
N ALA A 109 18.83 -6.09 2.63
CA ALA A 109 17.55 -5.41 2.81
C ALA A 109 17.56 -3.99 2.24
N ALA A 110 18.63 -3.24 2.44
CA ALA A 110 18.80 -1.88 1.93
C ALA A 110 18.93 -1.85 0.41
N SER A 111 19.80 -2.69 -0.17
CA SER A 111 19.91 -2.83 -1.63
C SER A 111 18.65 -3.39 -2.26
N GLY A 112 17.99 -4.31 -1.57
CA GLY A 112 16.67 -4.82 -1.91
C GLY A 112 15.62 -3.72 -1.94
N LEU A 113 15.75 -2.69 -1.11
CA LEU A 113 14.96 -1.46 -1.10
C LEU A 113 15.54 -0.34 -1.98
N GLU A 114 16.54 -0.59 -2.83
CA GLU A 114 17.04 0.33 -3.87
C GLU A 114 16.82 -0.22 -5.30
N ALA A 115 16.69 -1.54 -5.45
CA ALA A 115 16.54 -2.27 -6.71
C ALA A 115 15.22 -1.95 -7.48
N ASP A 116 15.24 -2.14 -8.80
CA ASP A 116 14.10 -1.85 -9.70
C ASP A 116 12.80 -2.60 -9.35
N ASP A 117 11.67 -2.03 -9.79
CA ASP A 117 10.26 -2.32 -9.46
C ASP A 117 9.91 -3.81 -9.31
N LYS A 118 10.49 -4.68 -10.15
CA LYS A 118 10.18 -6.12 -10.21
C LYS A 118 10.95 -6.98 -9.21
N THR A 119 12.09 -6.52 -8.70
CA THR A 119 12.99 -7.31 -7.83
C THR A 119 12.82 -6.91 -6.37
N ARG A 120 12.49 -5.63 -6.13
CA ARG A 120 12.20 -5.00 -4.82
C ARG A 120 11.03 -5.67 -4.09
N GLY A 121 9.90 -5.77 -4.80
CA GLY A 121 8.69 -6.39 -4.28
C GLY A 121 8.90 -7.86 -3.95
N VAL A 122 9.75 -8.57 -4.68
CA VAL A 122 10.08 -9.97 -4.39
C VAL A 122 10.86 -10.09 -3.08
N ILE A 123 11.91 -9.30 -2.85
CA ILE A 123 12.75 -9.43 -1.64
C ILE A 123 11.97 -9.10 -0.35
N PHE A 124 11.07 -8.12 -0.39
CA PHE A 124 10.25 -7.74 0.77
C PHE A 124 8.93 -8.53 0.88
N ARG A 125 8.34 -9.01 -0.24
CA ARG A 125 7.18 -9.93 -0.26
C ARG A 125 7.55 -11.41 -0.17
N THR A 126 8.82 -11.83 -0.24
CA THR A 126 9.20 -13.25 -0.06
C THR A 126 9.50 -13.54 1.40
N PRO A 127 8.53 -14.07 2.18
CA PRO A 127 8.66 -14.28 3.62
C PRO A 127 9.68 -15.35 4.01
N HIS A 128 9.90 -16.37 3.17
CA HIS A 128 10.67 -17.55 3.56
C HIS A 128 12.20 -17.36 3.57
N THR A 129 12.72 -16.45 2.75
CA THR A 129 14.16 -16.20 2.69
C THR A 129 14.66 -15.43 3.91
N ASN A 130 13.83 -14.55 4.50
CA ASN A 130 14.22 -13.73 5.65
C ASN A 130 14.03 -14.47 6.99
N LEU A 131 12.98 -15.29 7.13
CA LEU A 131 12.72 -16.01 8.39
C LEU A 131 13.78 -17.11 8.65
N SER A 132 14.23 -17.80 7.61
CA SER A 132 15.32 -18.79 7.71
C SER A 132 16.65 -18.14 8.12
N LEU A 133 16.93 -16.92 7.65
CA LEU A 133 18.12 -16.16 8.07
C LEU A 133 18.02 -15.70 9.54
N ILE A 134 16.85 -15.27 9.99
CA ILE A 134 16.63 -14.88 11.39
C ILE A 134 16.79 -16.09 12.32
N THR A 135 16.22 -17.24 11.95
CA THR A 135 16.35 -18.48 12.74
C THR A 135 17.78 -19.02 12.78
N GLN A 136 18.53 -18.91 11.67
CA GLN A 136 19.98 -19.21 11.66
C GLN A 136 20.75 -18.27 12.58
N LEU A 137 20.47 -16.97 12.54
CA LEU A 137 21.10 -15.99 13.41
C LEU A 137 20.82 -16.29 14.88
N GLN A 138 19.56 -16.62 15.23
CA GLN A 138 19.19 -17.06 16.58
C GLN A 138 19.97 -18.31 17.01
N GLY A 139 20.10 -19.30 16.12
CA GLY A 139 20.93 -20.49 16.36
C GLY A 139 22.38 -20.13 16.70
N ASN A 140 22.99 -19.23 15.93
CA ASN A 140 24.36 -18.76 16.15
C ASN A 140 24.51 -17.92 17.44
N ILE A 141 23.48 -17.17 17.83
CA ILE A 141 23.47 -16.47 19.13
C ILE A 141 23.36 -17.46 20.29
N LEU A 142 22.67 -18.59 20.10
CA LEU A 142 22.56 -19.63 21.11
C LEU A 142 23.87 -20.41 21.36
N THR A 143 24.80 -20.43 20.39
CA THR A 143 26.12 -21.05 20.57
C THR A 143 27.10 -20.19 21.36
N LEU A 144 26.75 -18.94 21.68
CA LEU A 144 27.56 -18.08 22.54
C LEU A 144 27.57 -18.61 23.98
N GLU A 145 28.76 -18.84 24.53
CA GLU A 145 28.97 -19.27 25.92
C GLU A 145 29.21 -18.05 26.82
N PRO A 146 28.21 -17.58 27.59
CA PRO A 146 28.38 -16.43 28.48
C PRO A 146 29.23 -16.82 29.69
N HIS A 147 30.27 -16.03 29.95
CA HIS A 147 31.17 -16.19 31.10
C HIS A 147 30.90 -15.16 32.21
N SER A 148 29.95 -14.23 32.00
CA SER A 148 29.53 -13.20 32.96
C SER A 148 28.04 -12.90 32.86
N ASP A 149 27.46 -12.34 33.92
CA ASP A 149 26.06 -11.90 33.95
C ASP A 149 25.77 -10.83 32.89
N ALA A 150 26.75 -9.97 32.59
CA ALA A 150 26.64 -8.99 31.51
C ALA A 150 26.54 -9.65 30.13
N GLN A 151 27.37 -10.67 29.85
CA GLN A 151 27.29 -11.43 28.61
C GLN A 151 25.98 -12.20 28.49
N LEU A 152 25.48 -12.77 29.60
CA LEU A 152 24.18 -13.43 29.63
C LEU A 152 23.04 -12.45 29.28
N TRP A 153 23.08 -11.23 29.83
CA TRP A 153 22.11 -10.18 29.52
C TRP A 153 22.16 -9.78 28.03
N PHE A 154 23.35 -9.53 27.47
CA PHE A 154 23.49 -9.16 26.05
C PHE A 154 23.03 -10.25 25.10
N ARG A 155 23.34 -11.53 25.40
CA ARG A 155 22.83 -12.68 24.63
C ARG A 155 21.31 -12.74 24.66
N GLY A 156 20.70 -12.59 25.86
CA GLY A 156 19.25 -12.55 26.01
C GLY A 156 18.61 -11.41 25.23
N ARG A 157 19.21 -10.21 25.30
CA ARG A 157 18.74 -9.03 24.56
C ARG A 157 18.81 -9.22 23.04
N ALA A 158 19.88 -9.82 22.52
CA ALA A 158 20.02 -10.12 21.10
C ALA A 158 18.98 -11.16 20.64
N LEU A 159 18.70 -12.19 21.44
CA LEU A 159 17.63 -13.16 21.15
C LEU A 159 16.25 -12.52 21.16
N GLN A 160 15.97 -11.63 22.09
CA GLN A 160 14.70 -10.90 22.12
C GLN A 160 14.51 -10.07 20.86
N LEU A 161 15.48 -9.23 20.50
CA LEU A 161 15.39 -8.34 19.33
C LEU A 161 15.26 -9.10 18.00
N THR A 162 15.94 -10.25 17.88
CA THR A 162 15.80 -11.12 16.70
C THR A 162 14.45 -11.84 16.67
N THR A 163 13.84 -12.11 17.83
CA THR A 163 12.48 -12.68 17.91
C THR A 163 11.43 -11.65 17.53
N ASP A 164 11.58 -10.40 17.96
CA ASP A 164 10.70 -9.29 17.58
C ASP A 164 10.74 -9.07 16.06
N LEU A 165 11.94 -9.18 15.45
CA LEU A 165 12.10 -9.18 13.98
C LEU A 165 11.38 -10.34 13.29
N ALA A 166 11.45 -11.55 13.85
CA ALA A 166 10.74 -12.71 13.31
C ALA A 166 9.22 -12.53 13.38
N HIS A 167 8.71 -12.03 14.51
CA HIS A 167 7.28 -11.78 14.72
C HIS A 167 6.74 -10.75 13.73
N ALA A 168 7.43 -9.62 13.56
CA ALA A 168 7.08 -8.60 12.57
C ALA A 168 7.02 -9.21 11.15
N ARG A 169 7.99 -10.06 10.78
CA ARG A 169 8.01 -10.70 9.46
C ARG A 169 6.90 -11.70 9.21
N VAL A 170 6.48 -12.45 10.23
CA VAL A 170 5.35 -13.37 10.10
C VAL A 170 4.04 -12.59 9.92
N LEU A 171 3.82 -11.52 10.70
CA LEU A 171 2.63 -10.68 10.56
C LEU A 171 2.49 -10.08 9.15
N THR A 172 3.55 -9.46 8.62
CA THR A 172 3.53 -8.91 7.26
C THR A 172 3.24 -9.99 6.19
N SER A 173 3.60 -11.25 6.44
CA SER A 173 3.37 -12.36 5.50
C SER A 173 1.92 -12.85 5.47
N GLU A 174 1.23 -12.78 6.61
CA GLU A 174 -0.18 -13.14 6.72
C GLU A 174 -1.08 -12.00 6.22
N ASP A 175 -0.70 -10.74 6.47
CA ASP A 175 -1.41 -9.55 5.99
C ASP A 175 -1.24 -9.30 4.48
N GLY A 176 -0.27 -9.92 3.80
CA GLY A 176 -0.12 -9.84 2.35
C GLY A 176 -1.29 -10.42 1.53
N HIS A 177 -2.23 -11.12 2.18
CA HIS A 177 -3.42 -11.71 1.56
C HIS A 177 -4.72 -10.93 1.81
N SER A 178 -4.70 -9.91 2.67
CA SER A 178 -5.84 -9.02 2.88
C SER A 178 -5.78 -7.86 1.88
N SER A 179 -5.69 -8.17 0.58
CA SER A 179 -6.08 -7.20 -0.44
C SER A 179 -7.49 -6.72 -0.10
N GLU A 180 -7.63 -5.41 -0.01
CA GLU A 180 -8.91 -4.74 0.17
C GLU A 180 -9.92 -5.35 -0.81
N PRO A 181 -11.17 -5.64 -0.40
CA PRO A 181 -12.02 -6.50 -1.17
C PRO A 181 -12.25 -5.89 -2.55
N VAL A 182 -11.66 -6.52 -3.58
CA VAL A 182 -11.93 -6.28 -5.01
C VAL A 182 -13.43 -6.03 -5.29
N PRO A 183 -14.39 -6.70 -4.60
CA PRO A 183 -15.80 -6.34 -4.67
C PRO A 183 -16.13 -4.86 -4.46
N LEU A 184 -15.50 -4.19 -3.49
CA LEU A 184 -15.75 -2.79 -3.15
C LEU A 184 -15.26 -1.86 -4.25
N LEU A 185 -14.08 -2.13 -4.80
CA LEU A 185 -13.54 -1.41 -5.96
C LEU A 185 -14.45 -1.57 -7.18
N CYS A 186 -14.92 -2.79 -7.44
CA CYS A 186 -15.89 -3.06 -8.50
C CYS A 186 -17.20 -2.29 -8.27
N ALA A 187 -17.71 -2.25 -7.04
CA ALA A 187 -18.92 -1.52 -6.69
C ALA A 187 -18.77 -0.02 -6.98
N ILE A 188 -17.66 0.61 -6.56
CA ILE A 188 -17.37 2.02 -6.87
C ILE A 188 -17.28 2.23 -8.38
N GLY A 189 -16.57 1.36 -9.11
CA GLY A 189 -16.48 1.46 -10.57
C GLY A 189 -17.85 1.45 -11.24
N VAL A 190 -18.74 0.56 -10.80
CA VAL A 190 -20.13 0.49 -11.26
C VAL A 190 -20.91 1.77 -10.89
N TRP A 191 -20.76 2.26 -9.66
CA TRP A 191 -21.44 3.48 -9.22
C TRP A 191 -21.00 4.71 -10.00
N VAL A 192 -19.70 4.86 -10.27
CA VAL A 192 -19.15 5.92 -11.13
C VAL A 192 -19.81 5.86 -12.51
N VAL A 193 -19.85 4.67 -13.14
CA VAL A 193 -20.49 4.48 -14.45
C VAL A 193 -21.97 4.90 -14.40
N LEU A 194 -22.74 4.44 -13.41
CA LEU A 194 -24.16 4.77 -13.28
C LEU A 194 -24.41 6.27 -13.07
N ILE A 195 -23.59 6.92 -12.23
CA ILE A 195 -23.67 8.37 -11.99
C ILE A 195 -23.39 9.13 -13.29
N PHE A 196 -22.35 8.77 -14.04
CA PHE A 196 -21.99 9.43 -15.30
C PHE A 196 -23.02 9.19 -16.42
N ILE A 197 -23.62 7.99 -16.49
CA ILE A 197 -24.76 7.72 -17.38
C ILE A 197 -25.93 8.64 -17.02
N GLY A 198 -26.32 8.67 -15.74
CA GLY A 198 -27.44 9.47 -15.26
C GLY A 198 -27.24 10.96 -15.56
N ILE A 199 -26.07 11.50 -15.24
CA ILE A 199 -25.71 12.88 -15.56
C ILE A 199 -25.72 13.10 -17.08
N GLY A 200 -25.20 12.16 -17.88
CA GLY A 200 -25.17 12.24 -19.33
C GLY A 200 -26.56 12.32 -19.96
N ILE A 201 -27.54 11.58 -19.42
CA ILE A 201 -28.93 11.59 -19.88
C ILE A 201 -29.56 12.98 -19.72
N TYR A 202 -29.32 13.64 -18.59
CA TYR A 202 -29.92 14.94 -18.26
C TYR A 202 -29.00 16.14 -18.53
N SER A 203 -27.85 15.92 -19.18
CA SER A 203 -26.84 16.94 -19.45
C SER A 203 -27.30 17.89 -20.55
N THR A 204 -27.17 19.20 -20.31
CA THR A 204 -27.32 20.21 -21.36
C THR A 204 -26.11 20.18 -22.31
N HIS A 205 -26.30 20.58 -23.58
CA HIS A 205 -25.26 20.54 -24.63
C HIS A 205 -24.14 21.60 -24.47
N ASN A 206 -23.88 22.06 -23.24
CA ASN A 206 -22.88 23.07 -22.97
C ASN A 206 -21.47 22.47 -22.88
N ARG A 207 -20.52 23.06 -23.61
CA ARG A 207 -19.09 22.70 -23.59
C ARG A 207 -18.47 22.85 -22.19
N ALA A 208 -18.86 23.88 -21.44
CA ALA A 208 -18.34 24.10 -20.08
C ALA A 208 -18.70 22.93 -19.15
N VAL A 209 -19.93 22.41 -19.23
CA VAL A 209 -20.38 21.26 -18.44
C VAL A 209 -19.56 20.01 -18.80
N MET A 210 -19.26 19.79 -20.08
CA MET A 210 -18.43 18.66 -20.51
C MET A 210 -17.03 18.71 -19.91
N VAL A 211 -16.40 19.90 -19.90
CA VAL A 211 -15.07 20.08 -19.31
C VAL A 211 -15.09 19.79 -17.81
N VAL A 212 -16.09 20.31 -17.08
CA VAL A 212 -16.25 20.01 -15.65
C VAL A 212 -16.41 18.52 -15.40
N MET A 213 -17.24 17.82 -16.19
CA MET A 213 -17.43 16.37 -16.04
C MET A 213 -16.15 15.58 -16.32
N LEU A 214 -15.30 16.04 -17.24
CA LEU A 214 -14.00 15.42 -17.48
C LEU A 214 -13.06 15.57 -16.28
N PHE A 215 -13.04 16.74 -15.63
CA PHE A 215 -12.30 16.92 -14.39
C PHE A 215 -12.85 16.04 -13.26
N CYS A 216 -14.17 15.88 -13.14
CA CYS A 216 -14.77 14.95 -12.18
C CYS A 216 -14.36 13.50 -12.46
N ALA A 217 -14.37 13.07 -13.73
CA ALA A 217 -13.95 11.72 -14.11
C ALA A 217 -12.47 11.50 -13.77
N LEU A 218 -11.62 12.49 -14.03
CA LEU A 218 -10.21 12.46 -13.69
C LEU A 218 -10.00 12.38 -12.17
N ALA A 219 -10.78 13.12 -11.38
CA ALA A 219 -10.71 13.08 -9.92
C ALA A 219 -11.07 11.69 -9.37
N TYR A 220 -12.12 11.04 -9.88
CA TYR A 220 -12.47 9.67 -9.47
C TYR A 220 -11.41 8.65 -9.87
N ALA A 221 -10.91 8.72 -11.09
CA ALA A 221 -9.82 7.87 -11.55
C ALA A 221 -8.55 8.07 -10.72
N GLY A 222 -8.21 9.32 -10.40
CA GLY A 222 -7.07 9.68 -9.56
C GLY A 222 -7.20 9.18 -8.12
N ALA A 223 -8.39 9.27 -7.53
CA ALA A 223 -8.65 8.73 -6.19
C ALA A 223 -8.47 7.21 -6.15
N ILE A 224 -9.01 6.50 -7.15
CA ILE A 224 -8.86 5.04 -7.25
C ILE A 224 -7.41 4.64 -7.53
N PHE A 225 -6.70 5.40 -8.38
CA PHE A 225 -5.27 5.23 -8.59
C PHE A 225 -4.51 5.34 -7.26
N LEU A 226 -4.79 6.37 -6.47
CA LEU A 226 -4.12 6.61 -5.20
C LEU A 226 -4.42 5.50 -4.17
N ILE A 227 -5.64 5.00 -4.12
CA ILE A 227 -6.01 3.84 -3.28
C ILE A 227 -5.15 2.63 -3.66
N LEU A 228 -5.16 2.25 -4.94
CA LEU A 228 -4.42 1.07 -5.42
C LEU A 228 -2.91 1.19 -5.19
N GLU A 229 -2.38 2.42 -5.25
CA GLU A 229 -0.96 2.65 -5.03
C GLU A 229 -0.57 2.57 -3.55
N LEU A 230 -1.44 3.05 -2.65
CA LEU A 230 -1.23 2.95 -1.21
C LEU A 230 -1.37 1.51 -0.71
N GLU A 231 -2.19 0.69 -1.36
CA GLU A 231 -2.31 -0.75 -1.09
C GLU A 231 -1.08 -1.57 -1.52
N ASP A 232 -0.23 -1.05 -2.43
CA ASP A 232 1.03 -1.68 -2.81
C ASP A 232 2.26 -0.86 -2.37
N PRO A 233 2.51 -0.73 -1.05
CA PRO A 233 3.52 0.19 -0.50
C PRO A 233 4.97 -0.13 -0.90
N TYR A 234 5.24 -1.35 -1.37
CA TYR A 234 6.58 -1.81 -1.77
C TYR A 234 6.80 -1.81 -3.29
N GLY A 235 5.74 -1.93 -4.09
CA GLY A 235 5.79 -2.04 -5.55
C GLY A 235 5.12 -0.90 -6.34
N GLY A 236 4.39 -0.01 -5.66
CA GLY A 236 3.76 1.17 -6.27
C GLY A 236 4.76 2.24 -6.68
N ILE A 237 4.29 3.31 -7.34
CA ILE A 237 5.01 4.58 -7.58
C ILE A 237 5.16 5.35 -6.26
N LEU A 238 4.10 5.38 -5.44
CA LEU A 238 4.16 5.85 -4.06
C LEU A 238 4.73 4.73 -3.20
N ARG A 239 5.98 4.89 -2.75
CA ARG A 239 6.73 3.86 -2.04
C ARG A 239 7.11 4.33 -0.65
N VAL A 240 7.19 3.37 0.26
CA VAL A 240 7.81 3.56 1.57
C VAL A 240 9.30 3.88 1.39
N SER A 241 9.81 4.82 2.19
CA SER A 241 11.22 5.23 2.15
C SER A 241 12.14 4.12 2.68
N GLY A 242 13.20 3.82 1.94
CA GLY A 242 14.29 2.94 2.41
C GLY A 242 15.36 3.64 3.24
N GLU A 243 15.22 4.96 3.45
CA GLU A 243 16.16 5.79 4.19
C GLU A 243 16.46 5.28 5.62
N PRO A 244 15.50 4.75 6.41
CA PRO A 244 15.80 4.18 7.72
C PRO A 244 16.79 3.01 7.67
N LEU A 245 16.70 2.15 6.64
CA LEU A 245 17.62 1.03 6.46
C LEU A 245 19.00 1.52 6.01
N LEU A 246 19.06 2.53 5.14
CA LEU A 246 20.32 3.15 4.73
C LEU A 246 21.03 3.81 5.93
N HIS A 247 20.30 4.54 6.78
CA HIS A 247 20.86 5.09 8.01
C HIS A 247 21.37 3.98 8.95
N ALA A 248 20.61 2.89 9.10
CA ALA A 248 21.08 1.74 9.86
C ALA A 248 22.40 1.18 9.28
N THR A 249 22.54 1.03 7.95
CA THR A 249 23.80 0.53 7.37
C THR A 249 24.99 1.44 7.67
N ALA A 250 24.76 2.76 7.72
CA ALA A 250 25.79 3.73 8.07
C ALA A 250 26.18 3.62 9.55
N GLU A 251 25.21 3.43 10.45
CA GLU A 251 25.47 3.25 11.88
C GLU A 251 26.24 1.98 12.21
N LEU A 252 25.97 0.86 11.53
CA LEU A 252 26.70 -0.39 11.77
C LEU A 252 28.15 -0.36 11.28
N LYS A 253 28.53 0.59 10.42
CA LYS A 253 29.92 0.75 9.94
C LYS A 253 30.82 1.48 10.95
N LEU A 254 30.24 2.16 11.93
CA LEU A 254 30.91 2.81 13.06
C LEU A 254 31.21 1.81 14.19
#